data_AF-A0A949V6D5-F1
#
_entry.id   AF-A0A949V6D5-F1
#
_cell.length_a   1.000
_cell.length_b   1.000
_cell.length_c   1.000
_cell.angle_alpha   90.00
_cell.angle_beta   90.00
_cell.angle_gamma   90.00
#
_symmetry.space_group_name_H-M   'P 1'
#
loop_
_entity.id
_entity.type
_entity.pdbx_description
1 polymer ?
#
loop_
_entity_poly.entity_id
_entity_poly.type
_entity_poly.pdbx_seq_one_letter_code
_entity_poly.pdbx_strand_id
1 'polypeptide(L)' 'YPAHMLLGSGVDANKGVNFSSGSTGLGFYFSSQVAKLHQNQGLTGSLTIENGGAYGGGCFVVRLP' A
#
# COMPACT_ATOMS: atom_id res chain seq x y z
N TYR A 1 -13.38 -2.43 -8.92
CA TYR A 1 -11.93 -2.15 -9.05
C TYR A 1 -11.22 -3.45 -9.46
N PRO A 2 -10.00 -3.44 -10.03
CA PRO A 2 -9.33 -4.67 -10.43
C PRO A 2 -8.55 -5.35 -9.29
N ALA A 3 -8.59 -6.68 -9.24
CA ALA A 3 -7.93 -7.47 -8.20
C ALA A 3 -6.40 -7.33 -8.19
N HIS A 4 -5.78 -6.95 -9.30
CA HIS A 4 -4.32 -6.76 -9.38
C HIS A 4 -3.81 -5.55 -8.56
N MET A 5 -4.71 -4.68 -8.05
CA MET A 5 -4.35 -3.60 -7.13
C MET A 5 -4.24 -4.07 -5.66
N LEU A 6 -4.72 -5.27 -5.32
CA LEU A 6 -4.60 -5.85 -3.98
C LEU A 6 -3.15 -6.25 -3.71
N LEU A 7 -2.47 -5.47 -2.88
CA LEU A 7 -1.16 -5.78 -2.35
C LEU A 7 -1.37 -6.20 -0.89
N GLY A 8 -1.17 -7.49 -0.60
CA GLY A 8 -1.33 -8.04 0.74
C GLY A 8 -0.42 -7.38 1.77
N SER A 9 -0.72 -7.60 3.05
CA SER A 9 -0.17 -6.92 4.24
C SER A 9 1.37 -6.98 4.43
N GLY A 10 2.09 -7.66 3.54
CA GLY A 10 3.53 -7.68 3.47
C GLY A 10 3.98 -6.93 2.23
N VAL A 11 4.63 -5.79 2.43
CA VAL A 11 5.15 -4.94 1.35
C VAL A 11 6.35 -5.63 0.71
N ASP A 12 6.11 -6.64 -0.12
CA ASP A 12 7.01 -7.01 -1.19
C ASP A 12 6.77 -6.02 -2.34
N ALA A 13 7.24 -4.79 -2.14
CA ALA A 13 7.31 -3.76 -3.19
C ALA A 13 8.23 -4.14 -4.37
N ASN A 14 8.68 -5.41 -4.42
CA ASN A 14 9.40 -6.01 -5.51
C ASN A 14 8.47 -6.57 -6.60
N LYS A 15 7.13 -6.55 -6.42
CA LYS A 15 6.20 -6.80 -7.54
C LYS A 15 6.12 -5.60 -8.47
N GLY A 16 7.18 -5.49 -9.29
CA GLY A 16 7.13 -5.07 -10.68
C GLY A 16 6.43 -3.76 -10.94
N VAL A 17 7.24 -2.71 -11.07
CA VAL A 17 6.94 -1.50 -11.85
C VAL A 17 6.11 -1.89 -13.08
N ASN A 18 4.80 -1.62 -13.07
CA ASN A 18 3.93 -1.92 -14.21
C ASN A 18 4.07 -0.78 -15.23
N PHE A 19 5.17 -0.79 -15.98
CA PHE A 19 5.46 0.17 -17.05
C PHE A 19 4.33 0.24 -18.11
N SER A 20 3.53 -0.83 -18.25
CA SER A 20 2.37 -0.89 -19.14
C SER A 20 1.25 0.11 -18.80
N SER A 21 1.14 0.59 -17.55
CA SER A 21 0.05 1.50 -17.14
C SER A 21 0.53 2.91 -16.81
N GLY A 22 1.82 3.20 -16.99
CA GLY A 22 2.44 4.47 -16.56
C GLY A 22 2.53 4.66 -15.04
N SER A 23 2.10 3.68 -14.23
CA SER A 23 2.15 3.74 -12.77
C SER A 23 3.33 2.91 -12.27
N THR A 24 4.38 3.59 -11.84
CA THR A 24 5.65 2.96 -11.46
C THR A 24 5.60 2.23 -10.12
N GLY A 25 4.47 2.33 -9.38
CA GLY A 25 4.36 1.80 -8.01
C GLY A 25 5.22 2.56 -6.98
N LEU A 26 6.01 3.55 -7.41
CA LEU A 26 6.94 4.28 -6.55
C LEU A 26 6.22 5.10 -5.48
N GLY A 27 5.09 5.73 -5.80
CA GLY A 27 4.30 6.49 -4.82
C GLY A 27 3.81 5.62 -3.67
N PHE A 28 3.36 4.39 -3.97
CA PHE A 28 2.97 3.42 -2.95
C PHE A 28 4.19 2.94 -2.15
N TYR A 29 5.30 2.64 -2.82
CA TYR A 29 6.54 2.23 -2.17
C TYR A 29 7.02 3.28 -1.16
N PHE A 30 7.20 4.53 -1.56
CA PHE A 30 7.66 5.58 -0.65
C PHE A 30 6.66 5.82 0.48
N SER A 31 5.36 5.81 0.20
CA SER A 31 4.33 5.91 1.24
C SER A 31 4.42 4.78 2.26
N SER A 32 4.68 3.55 1.81
CA SER A 32 4.85 2.39 2.70
C SER A 32 6.11 2.50 3.55
N GLN A 33 7.19 3.06 3.00
CA GLN A 33 8.43 3.29 3.74
C GLN A 33 8.22 4.38 4.79
N VAL A 34 7.52 5.48 4.46
CA VAL A 34 7.16 6.52 5.43
C VAL A 34 6.26 5.98 6.53
N ALA A 35 5.26 5.14 6.21
CA ALA A 35 4.43 4.49 7.22
C ALA A 35 5.27 3.62 8.17
N LYS A 36 6.25 2.86 7.67
CA LYS A 36 7.18 2.07 8.49
C LYS A 36 8.14 2.90 9.34
N LEU A 37 8.40 4.15 8.97
CA LEU A 37 9.20 5.07 9.79
C LEU A 37 8.40 5.63 10.98
N HIS A 38 7.07 5.57 10.94
CA HIS A 38 6.25 5.87 12.11
C HIS A 38 6.34 4.68 13.06
N GLN A 39 7.09 4.85 14.13
CA GLN A 39 7.31 3.83 15.16
C GLN A 39 7.03 4.42 16.53
N ASN A 40 6.29 3.68 17.34
CA ASN A 40 5.96 4.07 18.71
C ASN A 40 5.90 2.82 19.59
N GLN A 41 6.69 2.78 20.67
CA GLN A 41 6.74 1.66 21.63
C GLN A 41 6.91 0.27 20.98
N GLY A 42 7.66 0.19 19.88
CA GLY A 42 7.89 -1.08 19.15
C GLY A 42 6.77 -1.46 18.17
N LEU A 43 5.69 -0.68 18.09
CA LEU A 43 4.71 -0.76 17.02
C LEU A 43 5.17 0.08 15.82
N THR A 44 4.87 -0.39 14.62
CA THR A 44 5.28 0.24 13.36
C THR A 44 4.07 0.47 12.48
N GLY A 45 4.03 1.61 11.80
CA GLY A 45 2.97 1.91 10.86
C GLY A 45 3.00 1.00 9.63
N SER A 46 1.84 0.83 9.02
CA SER A 46 1.63 -0.02 7.85
C SER A 46 0.76 0.67 6.81
N LEU A 47 0.88 0.18 5.58
CA LEU A 47 0.14 0.69 4.43
C LEU A 47 -0.39 -0.49 3.61
N THR A 48 -1.69 -0.47 3.30
CA THR A 48 -2.38 -1.54 2.55
C THR A 48 -3.32 -0.97 1.50
N ILE A 49 -3.54 -1.73 0.43
CA ILE A 49 -4.63 -1.48 -0.52
C ILE A 49 -5.70 -2.53 -0.30
N GLU A 50 -6.85 -2.05 0.15
CA GLU A 50 -8.08 -2.82 0.26
C GLU A 50 -9.02 -2.39 -0.85
N ASN A 51 -10.07 -3.16 -1.03
CA ASN A 51 -10.78 -3.17 -2.28
C ASN A 51 -12.16 -3.67 -1.88
N GLY A 52 -13.19 -2.87 -2.10
CA GLY A 52 -14.54 -3.15 -1.63
C GLY A 52 -14.86 -2.44 -0.32
N GLY A 53 -14.27 -1.26 -0.09
CA GLY A 53 -14.73 -0.36 0.96
C GLY A 53 -16.19 0.06 0.76
N ALA A 54 -16.69 0.94 1.62
CA ALA A 54 -18.11 1.30 1.72
C ALA A 54 -18.81 1.67 0.39
N TYR A 55 -18.05 2.07 -0.64
CA TYR A 55 -18.55 2.47 -1.95
C TYR A 55 -18.07 1.58 -3.12
N GLY A 56 -17.55 0.37 -2.84
CA GLY A 56 -17.15 -0.59 -3.87
C GLY A 56 -15.89 -0.21 -4.68
N GLY A 57 -15.10 0.75 -4.18
CA GLY A 57 -13.85 1.23 -4.77
C GLY A 57 -12.59 0.61 -4.14
N GLY A 58 -11.43 1.04 -4.64
CA GLY A 58 -10.14 0.77 -4.00
C GLY A 58 -9.90 1.73 -2.83
N CYS A 59 -9.38 1.21 -1.73
CA CYS A 59 -9.15 1.90 -0.48
C CYS A 59 -7.66 1.85 -0.15
N PHE A 60 -7.05 3.02 -0.03
CA PHE A 60 -5.69 3.18 0.45
C PHE A 60 -5.72 3.41 1.96
N VAL A 61 -5.22 2.44 2.73
CA VAL A 61 -5.35 2.41 4.19
C VAL A 61 -3.98 2.57 4.82
N VAL A 62 -3.81 3.63 5.60
CA VAL A 62 -2.63 3.89 6.42
C VAL A 62 -2.99 3.60 7.87
N ARG A 63 -2.17 2.81 8.56
CA ARG A 63 -2.29 2.55 10.00
C ARG A 63 -1.02 3.01 10.67
N LEU A 64 -1.13 3.89 11.64
CA LEU A 64 0.00 4.40 12.43
C LEU A 64 -0.04 3.78 13.83
N PRO A 65 1.12 3.61 14.48
CA PRO A 65 1.23 3.06 15.82
C PRO A 65 0.79 4.03 16.91
#